data_AF-A0A640SHD5-F1
#
_entry.id   AF-A0A640SHD5-F1
#
_cell.length_a   1.000
_cell.length_b   1.000
_cell.length_c   1.000
_cell.angle_alpha   90.00
_cell.angle_beta   90.00
_cell.angle_gamma   90.00
#
_symmetry.space_group_name_H-M   'P 1'
#
loop_
_entity.id
_entity.type
_entity.pdbx_description
1 polymer ?
#
loop_
_entity_poly.entity_id
_entity_poly.type
_entity_poly.pdbx_seq_one_letter_code
_entity_poly.pdbx_strand_id
1 'polypeptide(L)'
;MTDSDRPGSTPGLPPTPPPLPPRTGPQPVPTNEAEALEIGRNHFPEVGSPGGPVALYVHEFDIGYLIHAGWPPAEDPTAPPADPGGSNVVISKIDGEVTSLPNFPPESAVELYHDLRNRSAN
;
A
#
# COMPACT_ATOMS: atom_id res chain seq x y z
N MET A 1 43.43 8.42 -49.33
CA MET A 1 42.08 8.26 -49.89
C MET A 1 41.79 6.77 -49.96
N THR A 2 40.89 6.27 -49.10
CA THR A 2 39.69 5.48 -49.44
C THR A 2 38.90 5.23 -48.14
N ASP A 3 37.61 5.36 -48.31
CA ASP A 3 36.46 5.29 -47.40
C ASP A 3 36.27 3.96 -46.64
N SER A 4 35.71 4.06 -45.43
CA SER A 4 34.81 3.03 -44.85
C SER A 4 34.02 3.64 -43.70
N ASP A 5 32.82 4.11 -44.04
CA ASP A 5 31.66 4.30 -43.19
C ASP A 5 31.43 3.12 -42.22
N ARG A 6 31.31 3.41 -40.92
CA ARG A 6 30.61 2.54 -39.96
C ARG A 6 29.78 3.40 -39.00
N PRO A 7 28.46 3.12 -38.87
CA PRO A 7 27.56 3.87 -38.02
C PRO A 7 27.88 3.65 -36.53
N GLY A 8 27.72 4.73 -35.75
CA GLY A 8 28.02 4.80 -34.33
C GLY A 8 27.42 3.65 -33.54
N SER A 9 28.30 2.83 -32.96
CA SER A 9 27.95 1.90 -31.90
C SER A 9 27.74 2.70 -30.61
N THR A 10 26.50 3.06 -30.33
CA THR A 10 26.08 3.45 -28.99
C THR A 10 26.12 2.20 -28.11
N PRO A 11 26.82 2.20 -26.95
CA PRO A 11 26.80 1.08 -26.04
C PRO A 11 25.37 0.79 -25.59
N GLY A 12 24.92 -0.45 -25.83
CA GLY A 12 23.56 -0.90 -25.55
C GLY A 12 23.16 -0.66 -24.10
N LEU A 13 22.16 0.20 -23.91
CA LEU A 13 21.45 0.32 -22.65
C LEU A 13 20.82 -1.05 -22.31
N PRO A 14 20.84 -1.48 -21.04
CA PRO A 14 20.10 -2.67 -20.62
C PRO A 14 18.61 -2.51 -20.97
N PRO A 15 17.86 -3.61 -21.19
CA PRO A 15 16.42 -3.53 -21.39
C PRO A 15 15.83 -2.74 -20.22
N THR A 16 15.03 -1.73 -20.56
CA THR A 16 14.37 -0.90 -19.56
C THR A 16 13.62 -1.83 -18.62
N PRO A 17 13.83 -1.78 -17.29
CA PRO A 17 12.96 -2.50 -16.38
C PRO A 17 11.52 -2.08 -16.69
N PRO A 18 10.52 -2.97 -16.50
CA PRO A 18 9.12 -2.55 -16.58
C PRO A 18 8.95 -1.29 -15.72
N PRO A 19 8.09 -0.33 -16.10
CA PRO A 19 7.90 0.87 -15.29
C PRO A 19 7.61 0.40 -13.87
N LEU A 20 8.53 0.70 -12.96
CA LEU A 20 8.24 0.58 -11.54
C LEU A 20 6.95 1.38 -11.34
N PRO A 21 5.95 0.86 -10.61
CA PRO A 21 4.82 1.69 -10.21
C PRO A 21 5.40 2.98 -9.61
N PRO A 22 4.85 4.15 -9.95
CA PRO A 22 5.45 5.42 -9.59
C PRO A 22 5.78 5.40 -8.09
N ARG A 23 7.06 5.51 -7.75
CA ARG A 23 7.48 5.80 -6.38
C ARG A 23 7.15 7.27 -6.15
N THR A 24 5.90 7.53 -5.83
CA THR A 24 5.29 8.85 -5.83
C THR A 24 5.68 9.63 -4.57
N GLY A 25 6.82 10.31 -4.60
CA GLY A 25 7.12 11.47 -3.73
C GLY A 25 6.72 11.35 -2.25
N PRO A 26 6.47 12.46 -1.54
CA PRO A 26 5.56 12.42 -0.39
C PRO A 26 4.20 11.92 -0.92
N GLN A 27 3.64 10.90 -0.26
CA GLN A 27 2.36 10.33 -0.67
C GLN A 27 1.31 11.45 -0.71
N PRO A 28 0.50 11.55 -1.77
CA PRO A 28 -0.50 12.61 -1.87
C PRO A 28 -1.43 12.52 -0.66
N VAL A 29 -1.72 13.67 -0.04
CA VAL A 29 -2.62 13.72 1.10
C VAL A 29 -4.01 13.34 0.62
N PRO A 30 -4.61 12.23 1.09
CA PRO A 30 -5.91 11.81 0.62
C PRO A 30 -6.96 12.87 0.98
N THR A 31 -7.66 13.36 -0.03
CA THR A 31 -8.75 14.33 0.17
C THR A 31 -10.10 13.65 0.31
N ASN A 32 -10.20 12.36 -0.02
CA ASN A 32 -11.39 11.53 0.09
C ASN A 32 -11.04 10.05 0.29
N GLU A 33 -12.05 9.24 0.58
CA GLU A 33 -11.94 7.80 0.80
C GLU A 33 -11.39 7.03 -0.41
N ALA A 34 -11.75 7.46 -1.64
CA ALA A 34 -11.31 6.78 -2.87
C ALA A 34 -9.80 6.96 -3.11
N GLU A 35 -9.28 8.17 -2.90
CA GLU A 35 -7.86 8.50 -2.95
C GLU A 35 -7.10 7.72 -1.86
N ALA A 36 -7.65 7.68 -0.64
CA ALA A 36 -7.05 6.90 0.45
C ALA A 36 -6.98 5.41 0.11
N LEU A 37 -8.04 4.87 -0.49
CA LEU A 37 -8.08 3.48 -0.92
C LEU A 37 -7.07 3.20 -2.04
N GLU A 38 -6.91 4.12 -2.99
CA GLU A 38 -5.94 4.00 -4.08
C GLU A 38 -4.50 3.99 -3.55
N ILE A 39 -4.18 4.90 -2.62
CA ILE A 39 -2.87 4.92 -1.95
C ILE A 39 -2.69 3.63 -1.14
N GLY A 40 -3.70 3.25 -0.35
CA GLY A 40 -3.70 2.04 0.47
C GLY A 40 -3.49 0.78 -0.34
N ARG A 41 -4.05 0.68 -1.55
CA ARG A 41 -3.90 -0.48 -2.45
C ARG A 41 -2.44 -0.81 -2.78
N ASN A 42 -1.52 0.16 -2.75
CA ASN A 42 -0.09 -0.10 -2.94
C ASN A 42 0.57 -0.82 -1.76
N HIS A 43 -0.09 -0.85 -0.60
CA HIS A 43 0.38 -1.49 0.63
C HIS A 43 -0.27 -2.85 0.90
N PHE A 44 -1.29 -3.21 0.12
CA PHE A 44 -1.98 -4.49 0.21
C PHE A 44 -1.67 -5.38 -1.00
N PRO A 45 -1.78 -6.72 -0.86
CA PRO A 45 -1.79 -7.59 -2.02
C PRO A 45 -2.97 -7.29 -2.94
N GLU A 46 -2.84 -7.63 -4.22
CA GLU A 46 -3.88 -7.39 -5.20
C GLU A 46 -5.17 -8.15 -4.85
N VAL A 47 -6.28 -7.40 -4.82
CA VAL A 47 -7.62 -7.94 -4.54
C VAL A 47 -7.98 -9.02 -5.56
N GLY A 48 -8.39 -10.19 -5.07
CA GLY A 48 -8.72 -11.34 -5.91
C GLY A 48 -7.52 -12.23 -6.28
N SER A 49 -6.31 -11.92 -5.79
CA SER A 49 -5.17 -12.84 -5.90
C SER A 49 -5.38 -14.11 -5.06
N PRO A 50 -4.78 -15.25 -5.43
CA PRO A 50 -4.81 -16.47 -4.61
C PRO A 50 -4.22 -16.20 -3.22
N GLY A 51 -5.02 -16.39 -2.17
CA GLY A 51 -4.61 -16.07 -0.79
C GLY A 51 -4.54 -14.57 -0.47
N GLY A 52 -5.04 -13.71 -1.36
CA GLY A 52 -5.15 -12.26 -1.19
C GLY A 52 -6.49 -11.81 -0.59
N PRO A 53 -6.66 -10.50 -0.35
CA PRO A 53 -7.94 -9.96 0.11
C PRO A 53 -9.03 -10.12 -0.96
N VAL A 54 -10.27 -10.39 -0.52
CA VAL A 54 -11.45 -10.36 -1.39
C VAL A 54 -11.94 -8.95 -1.66
N ALA A 55 -11.67 -8.02 -0.74
CA ALA A 55 -11.98 -6.61 -0.88
C ALA A 55 -11.06 -5.79 0.03
N LEU A 56 -10.85 -4.53 -0.36
CA LEU A 56 -10.28 -3.52 0.54
C LEU A 56 -11.40 -2.59 0.96
N TYR A 57 -11.41 -2.26 2.24
CA TYR A 57 -12.38 -1.35 2.84
C TYR A 57 -11.62 -0.14 3.38
N VAL A 58 -12.22 1.02 3.21
CA VAL A 58 -11.74 2.27 3.77
C VAL A 58 -12.72 2.75 4.82
N HIS A 59 -12.19 3.20 5.94
CA HIS A 59 -12.93 3.78 7.04
C HIS A 59 -12.33 5.16 7.33
N GLU A 60 -13.06 6.19 6.93
CA GLU A 60 -12.71 7.56 7.27
C GLU A 60 -12.91 7.84 8.77
N PHE A 61 -11.93 8.48 9.40
CA PHE A 61 -12.02 8.96 10.78
C PHE A 61 -11.40 10.36 10.91
N ASP A 62 -11.40 10.93 12.12
CA ASP A 62 -11.07 12.33 12.38
C ASP A 62 -9.78 12.81 11.71
N ILE A 63 -8.66 12.13 11.95
CA ILE A 63 -7.32 12.57 11.51
C ILE A 63 -6.75 11.75 10.33
N GLY A 64 -7.52 10.78 9.81
CA GLY A 64 -7.01 9.86 8.79
C GLY A 64 -8.06 8.99 8.12
N TYR A 65 -7.57 8.06 7.31
CA TYR A 65 -8.34 6.99 6.71
C TYR A 65 -7.71 5.65 7.07
N LEU A 66 -8.48 4.73 7.63
CA LEU A 66 -8.05 3.38 7.91
C LEU A 66 -8.46 2.47 6.75
N ILE A 67 -7.49 1.85 6.10
CA ILE A 67 -7.69 0.84 5.09
C ILE A 67 -7.47 -0.53 5.74
N HIS A 68 -8.45 -1.42 5.58
CA HIS A 68 -8.35 -2.79 6.04
C HIS A 68 -8.74 -3.77 4.94
N ALA A 69 -8.06 -4.90 4.93
CA ALA A 69 -8.32 -5.99 4.00
C ALA A 69 -9.45 -6.89 4.55
N GLY A 70 -10.47 -7.12 3.73
CA GLY A 70 -11.39 -8.23 3.92
C GLY A 70 -10.77 -9.50 3.36
N TRP A 71 -10.46 -10.44 4.25
CA TRP A 71 -9.94 -11.75 3.86
C TRP A 71 -11.09 -12.75 3.72
N PRO A 72 -11.04 -13.66 2.73
CA PRO A 72 -12.03 -14.72 2.66
C PRO A 72 -11.92 -15.60 3.92
N PRO A 73 -13.04 -16.18 4.39
CA PRO A 73 -12.97 -17.20 5.44
C PRO A 73 -12.06 -18.33 4.97
N ALA A 74 -11.23 -18.86 5.87
CA ALA A 74 -10.39 -20.00 5.55
C ALA A 74 -11.28 -21.15 5.04
N GLU A 75 -10.89 -21.74 3.91
CA GLU A 75 -11.60 -22.89 3.31
C GLU A 75 -11.66 -24.07 4.29
N ASP A 76 -10.64 -24.19 5.14
CA ASP A 76 -10.59 -25.15 6.23
C ASP A 76 -10.34 -24.41 7.56
N PRO A 77 -11.32 -24.38 8.49
CA PRO A 77 -11.19 -23.71 9.78
C PRO A 77 -10.27 -24.45 10.77
N THR A 78 -9.83 -25.66 10.44
CA THR A 78 -8.90 -26.46 11.25
C THR A 78 -7.45 -26.33 10.77
N ALA A 79 -7.25 -25.87 9.54
CA ALA A 79 -5.93 -25.52 9.04
C ALA A 79 -5.42 -24.23 9.73
N PRO A 80 -4.14 -24.20 10.13
CA PRO A 80 -3.53 -22.96 10.58
C PRO A 80 -3.59 -21.91 9.45
N PRO A 81 -3.88 -20.65 9.78
CA PRO A 81 -3.90 -19.59 8.76
C PRO A 81 -2.53 -19.52 8.09
N ALA A 82 -2.52 -19.52 6.75
CA ALA A 82 -1.30 -19.51 5.96
C ALA A 82 -0.50 -18.20 6.11
N ASP A 83 -1.17 -17.12 6.51
CA ASP A 83 -0.60 -15.79 6.67
C ASP A 83 -1.10 -15.17 7.99
N PRO A 84 -0.30 -14.34 8.70
CA PRO A 84 -0.61 -13.77 10.02
C PRO A 84 -1.82 -12.81 10.10
N GLY A 85 -2.76 -12.86 9.15
CA GLY A 85 -4.01 -12.10 9.22
C GLY A 85 -3.91 -10.67 8.68
N GLY A 86 -2.89 -10.36 7.89
CA GLY A 86 -2.70 -9.05 7.27
C GLY A 86 -2.37 -7.93 8.27
N SER A 87 -2.22 -6.71 7.75
CA SER A 87 -2.04 -5.50 8.54
C SER A 87 -3.04 -4.46 8.06
N ASN A 88 -3.53 -3.62 8.97
CA ASN A 88 -4.29 -2.45 8.58
C ASN A 88 -3.33 -1.32 8.21
N VAL A 89 -3.79 -0.38 7.39
CA VAL A 89 -2.97 0.74 6.93
C VAL A 89 -3.75 2.01 7.21
N VAL A 90 -3.17 2.92 7.98
CA VAL A 90 -3.74 4.25 8.21
C VAL A 90 -3.02 5.26 7.34
N ILE A 91 -3.77 6.15 6.70
CA ILE A 91 -3.25 7.28 5.95
C ILE A 91 -3.71 8.57 6.61
N SER A 92 -2.75 9.38 7.05
CA SER A 92 -2.99 10.67 7.67
C SER A 92 -3.61 11.65 6.68
N LYS A 93 -4.68 12.34 7.11
CA LYS A 93 -5.28 13.47 6.38
C LYS A 93 -4.45 14.75 6.47
N ILE A 94 -3.46 14.79 7.37
CA ILE A 94 -2.68 16.00 7.67
C ILE A 94 -1.50 16.12 6.70
N ASP A 95 -0.81 15.01 6.47
CA ASP A 95 0.49 14.97 5.79
C ASP A 95 0.60 13.80 4.81
N GLY A 96 -0.42 12.93 4.70
CA GLY A 96 -0.38 11.75 3.83
C GLY A 96 0.50 10.62 4.37
N GLU A 97 0.97 10.70 5.61
CA GLU A 97 1.77 9.65 6.26
C GLU A 97 1.00 8.35 6.34
N VAL A 98 1.68 7.27 5.94
CA VAL A 98 1.11 5.93 5.96
C VAL A 98 1.71 5.15 7.13
N THR A 99 0.84 4.65 8.00
CA THR A 99 1.19 3.89 9.20
C THR A 99 0.56 2.51 9.14
N SER A 100 1.39 1.47 9.20
CA SER A 100 0.92 0.08 9.31
C SER A 100 0.51 -0.22 10.75
N LEU A 101 -0.71 -0.72 10.94
CA LEU A 101 -1.26 -1.14 12.22
C LEU A 101 -1.54 -2.64 12.23
N PRO A 102 -1.59 -3.27 13.42
CA PRO A 102 -2.08 -4.63 13.56
C PRO A 102 -3.52 -4.76 13.01
N ASN A 103 -3.90 -5.97 12.61
CA ASN A 103 -5.27 -6.26 12.16
C ASN A 103 -6.27 -6.29 13.34
N PHE A 104 -6.50 -5.12 13.93
CA PHE A 104 -7.53 -4.88 14.93
C PHE A 104 -8.84 -4.43 14.27
N PRO A 105 -9.99 -4.56 14.97
CA PRO A 105 -11.22 -3.93 14.53
C PRO A 105 -11.02 -2.42 14.32
N PRO A 106 -11.80 -1.80 13.41
CA PRO A 106 -11.57 -0.41 12.99
C PRO A 106 -11.46 0.58 14.15
N GLU A 107 -12.36 0.49 15.12
CA GLU A 107 -12.38 1.38 16.30
C GLU A 107 -11.08 1.28 17.10
N SER A 108 -10.63 0.07 17.43
CA SER A 108 -9.38 -0.15 18.18
C SER A 108 -8.14 0.24 17.38
N ALA A 109 -8.15 0.09 16.07
CA ALA A 109 -7.06 0.53 15.20
C ALA A 109 -6.95 2.07 15.18
N VAL A 110 -8.08 2.78 15.12
CA VAL A 110 -8.12 4.25 15.20
C VAL A 110 -7.61 4.73 16.55
N GLU A 111 -8.04 4.12 17.66
CA GLU A 111 -7.54 4.47 18.99
C GLU A 111 -6.02 4.26 19.11
N LEU A 112 -5.50 3.15 18.60
CA LEU A 112 -4.06 2.88 18.57
C LEU A 112 -3.31 3.94 17.74
N TYR A 113 -3.86 4.35 16.61
CA TYR A 113 -3.27 5.41 15.79
C TYR A 113 -3.18 6.74 16.54
N HIS A 114 -4.22 7.10 17.29
CA HIS A 114 -4.22 8.30 18.14
C HIS A 114 -3.11 8.23 19.21
N ASP A 115 -2.92 7.09 19.89
CA ASP A 115 -1.82 6.93 20.85
C ASP A 115 -0.46 7.10 20.18
N LEU A 116 -0.25 6.46 19.03
CA LEU A 116 1.00 6.55 18.27
C LEU A 116 1.28 7.99 17.83
N ARG A 117 0.26 8.70 17.32
CA ARG A 117 0.41 10.08 16.88
C ARG A 117 0.70 11.03 18.04
N ASN A 118 0.07 10.80 19.19
CA ASN A 118 0.35 11.56 20.40
C ASN A 118 1.77 11.32 20.92
N ARG A 119 2.29 10.08 20.82
CA ARG A 119 3.68 9.77 21.19
C ARG A 119 4.70 10.41 20.27
N SER A 120 4.44 10.45 18.97
CA SER A 120 5.35 11.05 17.99
C SER A 120 5.43 12.59 18.10
N ALA A 121 4.46 13.22 18.76
CA ALA A 121 4.39 14.67 18.96
C ALA A 121 5.07 15.17 20.26
N ASN A 122 5.63 14.29 21.08
CA ASN A 122 6.24 14.60 22.38
C ASN A 122 7.72 14.23 22.44
#